data_AF-A0A7W1UEZ3-F1
#
_entry.id   AF-A0A7W1UEZ3-F1
#
_cell.length_a   1.000
_cell.length_b   1.000
_cell.length_c   1.000
_cell.angle_alpha   90.00
_cell.angle_beta   90.00
_cell.angle_gamma   90.00
#
_symmetry.space_group_name_H-M   'P 1'
#
loop_
_entity.id
_entity.type
_entity.pdbx_description
1 polymer ?
#
loop_
_entity_poly.entity_id
_entity_poly.type
_entity_poly.pdbx_seq_one_letter_code
_entity_poly.pdbx_strand_id
1 'polypeptide(L)'
;MDKRQTNAKNAKGKGLKDQDLAGNRVEDADKYLTTNQGLRINDDQNSLKTGERGPSLLEDFHLREKITHFDHERIPERVVHARGSAAHGTFQVYESQATLTKATFLQNPSLITPVFVRFSNVV
;
A
#
# COMPACT_ATOMS: atom_id res chain seq x y z
N MET A 1 -11.60 -19.35 26.75
CA MET A 1 -10.34 -19.98 26.31
C MET A 1 -9.65 -19.04 25.32
N ASP A 2 -8.69 -18.33 25.89
CA ASP A 2 -7.58 -17.54 25.37
C ASP A 2 -7.48 -17.13 23.88
N LYS A 3 -8.08 -15.98 23.50
CA LYS A 3 -7.79 -15.25 22.25
C LYS A 3 -6.56 -14.32 22.37
N ARG A 4 -5.84 -14.30 23.51
CA ARG A 4 -4.70 -13.39 23.72
C ARG A 4 -3.37 -13.95 23.20
N GLN A 5 -3.27 -15.26 22.97
CA GLN A 5 -2.02 -15.89 22.51
C GLN A 5 -1.76 -15.78 21.01
N THR A 6 -2.78 -15.46 20.19
CA THR A 6 -2.62 -15.37 18.73
C THR A 6 -1.96 -14.05 18.28
N ASN A 7 -2.10 -12.96 19.04
CA ASN A 7 -1.53 -11.66 18.67
C ASN A 7 -0.03 -11.51 18.95
N ALA A 8 0.52 -12.25 19.93
CA ALA A 8 1.93 -12.09 20.32
C ALA A 8 2.92 -12.71 19.31
N LYS A 9 2.48 -13.65 18.46
CA LYS A 9 3.36 -14.32 17.48
C LYS A 9 3.61 -13.48 16.22
N ASN A 10 2.75 -12.52 15.88
CA ASN A 10 2.91 -11.65 14.71
C ASN A 10 3.86 -10.45 14.93
N ALA A 11 4.27 -10.18 16.17
CA ALA A 11 5.07 -8.99 16.49
C ALA A 11 6.58 -9.13 16.17
N LYS A 12 7.10 -10.36 16.04
CA LYS A 12 8.55 -10.61 15.84
C LYS A 12 9.04 -10.49 14.38
N GLY A 13 8.15 -10.21 13.43
CA GLY A 13 8.47 -10.16 11.99
C GLY A 13 8.43 -8.78 11.33
N LYS A 14 8.03 -7.71 12.03
CA LYS A 14 7.95 -6.37 11.42
C LYS A 14 9.30 -5.68 11.41
N GLY A 15 10.02 -5.78 10.29
CA GLY A 15 11.24 -5.01 10.05
C GLY A 15 11.01 -3.49 10.12
N LEU A 16 12.07 -2.72 10.37
CA LEU A 16 12.02 -1.26 10.53
C LEU A 16 11.25 -0.55 9.40
N LYS A 17 11.38 -1.03 8.16
CA LYS A 17 10.68 -0.45 7.01
C LYS A 17 9.16 -0.69 7.06
N ASP A 18 8.70 -1.82 7.59
CA ASP A 18 7.26 -2.07 7.71
C ASP A 18 6.62 -1.20 8.80
N GLN A 19 7.39 -0.86 9.84
CA GLN A 19 6.96 0.06 10.89
C GLN A 19 6.82 1.49 10.34
N ASP A 20 7.80 1.95 9.57
CA ASP A 20 7.74 3.23 8.85
C ASP A 20 6.51 3.34 7.94
N LEU A 21 6.17 2.26 7.23
CA LEU A 21 4.99 2.21 6.37
C LEU A 21 3.66 2.16 7.13
N ALA A 22 3.67 1.87 8.44
CA ALA A 22 2.44 1.70 9.22
C ALA A 22 1.58 2.97 9.26
N GLY A 23 2.18 4.16 9.22
CA GLY A 23 1.45 5.43 9.21
C GLY A 23 0.67 5.71 7.92
N ASN A 24 0.99 5.00 6.83
CA ASN A 24 0.32 5.14 5.53
C ASN A 24 -0.69 4.02 5.26
N ARG A 25 -0.89 3.10 6.21
CA ARG A 25 -1.89 2.04 6.10
C ARG A 25 -3.24 2.60 6.53
N VAL A 26 -4.27 2.30 5.74
CA VAL A 26 -5.66 2.63 6.07
C VAL A 26 -6.36 1.36 6.56
N GLU A 27 -7.06 1.45 7.69
CA GLU A 27 -7.91 0.38 8.23
C GLU A 27 -9.37 0.79 8.09
N ASP A 28 -10.09 0.13 7.18
CA ASP A 28 -11.46 0.49 6.80
C ASP A 28 -12.55 -0.27 7.60
N ALA A 29 -12.13 -1.14 8.53
CA ALA A 29 -13.06 -1.87 9.38
C ALA A 29 -13.91 -0.89 10.22
N ASP A 30 -15.22 -1.10 10.20
CA ASP A 30 -16.23 -0.28 10.91
C ASP A 30 -16.18 1.23 10.57
N LYS A 31 -15.66 1.60 9.39
CA LYS A 31 -15.65 2.98 8.89
C LYS A 31 -16.83 3.22 7.96
N TYR A 32 -17.28 4.48 7.92
CA TYR A 32 -18.25 4.93 6.93
C TYR A 32 -17.57 5.12 5.58
N LEU A 33 -18.27 4.82 4.49
CA LEU A 33 -17.85 5.22 3.16
C LEU A 33 -17.91 6.75 3.05
N THR A 34 -16.81 7.36 2.63
CA THR A 34 -16.70 8.82 2.48
C THR A 34 -16.08 9.23 1.16
N THR A 35 -16.29 10.48 0.76
CA THR A 35 -15.50 11.16 -0.26
C THR A 35 -14.06 11.36 0.22
N ASN A 36 -13.15 11.75 -0.67
CA ASN A 36 -11.75 12.02 -0.35
C ASN A 36 -11.55 13.18 0.64
N GLN A 37 -12.54 14.05 0.79
CA GLN A 37 -12.59 15.17 1.74
C GLN A 37 -13.29 14.78 3.07
N GLY A 38 -13.70 13.52 3.21
CA GLY A 38 -14.30 12.98 4.43
C GLY A 38 -15.81 13.17 4.56
N LEU A 39 -16.52 13.55 3.49
CA LEU A 39 -17.99 13.64 3.53
C LEU A 39 -18.59 12.25 3.43
N ARG A 40 -19.52 11.90 4.32
CA ARG A 40 -20.19 10.59 4.31
C ARG A 40 -21.09 10.43 3.09
N ILE A 41 -21.04 9.25 2.48
CA ILE A 41 -21.87 8.87 1.33
C ILE A 41 -23.07 8.08 1.83
N ASN A 42 -24.28 8.53 1.45
CA ASN A 42 -25.54 7.88 1.84
C ASN A 42 -25.97 6.79 0.85
N ASP A 43 -25.74 7.02 -0.44
CA ASP A 43 -26.07 6.09 -1.53
C ASP A 43 -24.90 6.08 -2.53
N ASP A 44 -24.30 4.91 -2.73
CA ASP A 44 -23.21 4.68 -3.70
C ASP A 44 -23.67 3.85 -4.92
N GLN A 45 -24.97 3.58 -5.02
CA GLN A 45 -25.56 2.77 -6.09
C GLN A 45 -26.17 3.61 -7.21
N ASN A 46 -26.49 4.87 -6.93
CA ASN A 46 -27.20 5.75 -7.85
C ASN A 46 -26.45 7.06 -8.10
N SER A 47 -26.60 7.59 -9.32
CA SER A 47 -26.27 8.97 -9.65
C SER A 47 -27.42 9.91 -9.30
N LEU A 48 -27.11 11.16 -8.97
CA LEU A 48 -28.12 12.21 -8.81
C LEU A 48 -28.71 12.59 -10.18
N LYS A 49 -30.03 12.47 -10.30
CA LYS A 49 -30.80 12.67 -11.55
C LYS A 49 -32.02 13.55 -11.33
N THR A 50 -32.52 14.20 -12.39
CA THR A 50 -33.83 14.89 -12.38
C THR A 50 -34.98 13.88 -12.44
N GLY A 51 -35.34 13.31 -11.29
CA GLY A 51 -36.31 12.20 -11.19
C GLY A 51 -35.68 10.84 -11.49
N GLU A 52 -36.43 9.76 -11.26
CA GLU A 52 -35.89 8.39 -11.25
C GLU A 52 -35.26 7.95 -12.60
N ARG A 53 -35.88 8.37 -13.71
CA ARG A 53 -35.43 8.10 -15.10
C ARG A 53 -35.01 9.36 -15.86
N GLY A 54 -34.63 10.42 -15.13
CA GLY A 54 -34.14 11.65 -15.73
C GLY A 54 -32.64 11.64 -16.05
N PRO A 55 -32.12 12.72 -16.67
CA PRO A 55 -30.69 12.90 -16.90
C PRO A 55 -29.93 13.14 -15.58
N SER A 56 -28.65 12.77 -15.56
CA SER A 56 -27.75 13.04 -14.43
C SER A 56 -27.39 14.51 -14.32
N LEU A 57 -27.24 15.00 -13.08
CA LEU A 57 -26.91 16.40 -12.79
C LEU A 57 -25.40 16.60 -12.61
N LEU A 58 -24.88 17.72 -13.10
CA LEU A 58 -23.47 18.08 -12.96
C LEU A 58 -23.07 18.44 -11.52
N GLU A 59 -24.05 18.85 -10.71
CA GLU A 59 -23.84 19.17 -9.29
C GLU A 59 -23.51 17.94 -8.43
N ASP A 60 -23.65 16.72 -8.99
CA ASP A 60 -23.22 15.48 -8.35
C ASP A 60 -21.69 15.42 -8.23
N PHE A 61 -21.18 15.99 -7.14
CA PHE A 61 -19.75 16.01 -6.86
C PHE A 61 -19.23 14.64 -6.41
N HIS A 62 -20.07 13.79 -5.80
CA HIS A 62 -19.71 12.43 -5.40
C HIS A 62 -19.40 11.57 -6.63
N LEU A 63 -20.32 11.55 -7.59
CA LEU A 63 -20.13 10.83 -8.86
C LEU A 63 -18.89 11.35 -9.60
N ARG A 64 -18.75 12.67 -9.73
CA ARG A 64 -17.61 13.26 -10.44
C ARG A 64 -16.29 12.92 -9.80
N GLU A 65 -16.19 13.00 -8.47
CA GLU A 65 -14.96 12.66 -7.77
C GLU A 65 -14.58 11.19 -8.01
N LYS A 66 -15.52 10.26 -7.82
CA LYS A 66 -15.29 8.82 -7.99
C LYS A 66 -14.80 8.48 -9.40
N ILE A 67 -15.47 9.02 -10.41
CA ILE A 67 -15.11 8.79 -11.82
C ILE A 67 -13.80 9.49 -12.18
N THR A 68 -13.56 10.70 -11.67
CA THR A 68 -12.29 11.41 -11.92
C THR A 68 -11.11 10.62 -11.36
N HIS A 69 -11.23 10.06 -10.15
CA HIS A 69 -10.18 9.22 -9.59
C HIS A 69 -9.94 7.97 -10.45
N PHE A 70 -11.02 7.31 -10.88
CA PHE A 70 -10.96 6.14 -11.77
C PHE A 70 -10.28 6.43 -13.12
N ASP A 71 -10.66 7.52 -13.78
CA ASP A 71 -10.13 7.93 -15.09
C ASP A 71 -8.61 8.20 -15.04
N HIS A 72 -8.07 8.55 -13.88
CA HIS A 72 -6.67 8.89 -13.66
C HIS A 72 -5.89 7.82 -12.86
N GLU A 73 -6.39 6.58 -12.75
CA GLU A 73 -5.69 5.50 -12.04
C GLU A 73 -4.40 5.04 -12.75
N ARG A 74 -4.33 5.21 -14.07
CA ARG A 74 -3.20 4.72 -14.86
C ARG A 74 -2.05 5.72 -14.87
N ILE A 75 -0.88 5.25 -14.47
CA ILE A 75 0.41 5.95 -14.62
C ILE A 75 1.25 5.25 -15.68
N PRO A 76 2.21 5.95 -16.32
CA PRO A 76 3.12 5.31 -17.28
C PRO A 76 3.85 4.11 -16.67
N GLU A 77 3.92 3.02 -17.42
CA GLU A 77 4.72 1.86 -17.04
C GLU A 77 6.23 2.12 -17.23
N ARG A 78 7.07 1.25 -16.66
CA ARG A 78 8.52 1.33 -16.87
C ARG A 78 8.83 0.96 -18.32
N VAL A 79 9.71 1.73 -18.97
CA VAL A 79 10.13 1.52 -20.38
C VAL A 79 10.60 0.08 -20.65
N VAL A 80 11.34 -0.50 -19.69
CA VAL A 80 11.67 -1.93 -19.64
C VAL A 80 11.36 -2.45 -18.23
N HIS A 81 11.28 -3.76 -18.04
CA HIS A 81 10.86 -4.36 -16.77
C HIS A 81 9.45 -3.94 -16.33
N ALA A 82 8.55 -3.70 -17.29
CA ALA A 82 7.16 -3.31 -17.03
C ALA A 82 6.44 -4.34 -16.16
N ARG A 83 6.48 -5.62 -16.54
CA ARG A 83 5.88 -6.72 -15.78
C ARG A 83 6.82 -7.22 -14.69
N GLY A 84 6.33 -7.19 -13.45
CA GLY A 84 7.08 -7.67 -12.31
C GLY A 84 6.24 -7.81 -11.04
N SER A 85 6.76 -8.59 -10.10
CA SER A 85 6.17 -8.85 -8.78
C SER A 85 7.18 -8.50 -7.69
N ALA A 86 6.72 -8.11 -6.51
CA ALA A 86 7.61 -7.67 -5.44
C ALA A 86 7.23 -8.23 -4.07
N ALA A 87 8.22 -8.32 -3.17
CA ALA A 87 8.06 -8.77 -1.80
C ALA A 87 9.00 -8.03 -0.84
N HIS A 88 8.55 -7.86 0.41
CA HIS A 88 9.38 -7.41 1.51
C HIS A 88 10.15 -8.57 2.13
N GLY A 89 11.34 -8.29 2.65
CA GLY A 89 12.15 -9.26 3.37
C GLY A 89 13.24 -8.59 4.19
N THR A 90 14.21 -9.40 4.62
CA THR A 90 15.37 -8.96 5.40
C THR A 90 16.64 -9.58 4.85
N PHE A 91 17.73 -8.81 4.86
CA PHE A 91 19.08 -9.26 4.56
C PHE A 91 19.93 -9.27 5.83
N GLN A 92 20.76 -10.28 5.98
CA GLN A 92 21.73 -10.42 7.07
C GLN A 92 23.03 -10.98 6.50
N VAL A 93 24.15 -10.34 6.81
CA VAL A 93 25.48 -10.83 6.41
C VAL A 93 25.91 -11.95 7.35
N TYR A 94 26.59 -12.98 6.82
CA TYR A 94 27.07 -14.09 7.65
C TYR A 94 28.24 -13.67 8.55
N GLU A 95 29.22 -12.95 7.99
CA GLU A 95 30.43 -12.47 8.69
C GLU A 95 30.79 -11.06 8.22
N SER A 96 31.49 -10.30 9.06
CA SER A 96 31.93 -8.95 8.73
C SER A 96 32.82 -8.94 7.48
N GLN A 97 32.49 -8.09 6.50
CA GLN A 97 33.29 -7.91 5.27
C GLN A 97 34.17 -6.65 5.35
N ALA A 98 34.51 -6.18 6.55
CA ALA A 98 35.27 -4.95 6.78
C ALA A 98 36.62 -4.90 6.03
N THR A 99 37.26 -6.06 5.82
CA THR A 99 38.52 -6.18 5.08
C THR A 99 38.38 -5.80 3.60
N LEU A 100 37.19 -5.98 3.02
CA LEU A 100 36.93 -5.77 1.59
C LEU A 100 36.12 -4.49 1.32
N THR A 101 35.24 -4.10 2.24
CA THR A 101 34.32 -2.98 2.02
C THR A 101 34.00 -2.25 3.32
N LYS A 102 33.69 -0.96 3.19
CA LYS A 102 33.19 -0.10 4.27
C LYS A 102 31.66 0.07 4.26
N ALA A 103 30.96 -0.69 3.42
CA ALA A 103 29.51 -0.63 3.33
C ALA A 103 28.86 -1.09 4.64
N THR A 104 28.07 -0.22 5.27
CA THR A 104 27.55 -0.41 6.64
C THR A 104 26.76 -1.71 6.83
N PHE A 105 25.93 -2.09 5.85
CA PHE A 105 25.08 -3.28 5.93
C PHE A 105 25.85 -4.62 5.85
N LEU A 106 27.16 -4.58 5.58
CA LEU A 106 28.05 -5.75 5.50
C LEU A 106 29.07 -5.82 6.66
N GLN A 107 29.01 -4.89 7.63
CA GLN A 107 30.01 -4.80 8.70
C GLN A 107 29.72 -5.69 9.89
N ASN A 108 28.45 -5.93 10.20
CA ASN A 108 28.03 -6.61 11.42
C ASN A 108 27.02 -7.71 11.12
N PRO A 109 27.33 -8.99 11.43
CA PRO A 109 26.40 -10.10 11.25
C PRO A 109 25.10 -9.98 12.03
N SER A 110 25.06 -9.25 13.14
CA SER A 110 23.83 -9.03 13.92
C SER A 110 22.91 -7.97 13.32
N LEU A 111 23.36 -7.22 12.31
CA LEU A 111 22.57 -6.17 11.69
C LEU A 111 21.57 -6.78 10.68
N ILE A 112 20.28 -6.60 10.94
CA ILE A 112 19.20 -6.98 10.03
C ILE A 112 18.82 -5.78 9.17
N THR A 113 19.05 -5.88 7.87
CA THR A 113 18.74 -4.81 6.90
C THR A 113 17.41 -5.10 6.20
N PRO A 114 16.37 -4.26 6.33
CA PRO A 114 15.13 -4.44 5.58
C PRO A 114 15.36 -4.30 4.08
N VAL A 115 14.77 -5.19 3.28
CA VAL A 115 14.85 -5.14 1.82
C VAL A 115 13.46 -5.20 1.19
N PHE A 116 13.35 -4.61 0.01
CA PHE A 116 12.19 -4.75 -0.88
C PHE A 116 12.71 -5.17 -2.25
N VAL A 117 12.34 -6.37 -2.67
CA VAL A 117 12.83 -6.96 -3.92
C VAL A 117 11.72 -6.93 -4.94
N ARG A 118 12.04 -6.48 -6.16
CA ARG A 118 11.14 -6.53 -7.32
C ARG A 118 11.76 -7.41 -8.40
N PHE A 119 11.08 -8.49 -8.74
CA PHE A 119 11.42 -9.38 -9.85
C PHE A 119 10.70 -8.91 -11.12
N SER A 120 11.35 -8.96 -12.27
CA SER A 120 10.76 -8.53 -13.55
C SER A 120 11.43 -9.21 -14.73
N ASN A 121 10.68 -9.38 -15.82
CA ASN A 121 11.22 -9.84 -17.10
C ASN A 121 11.75 -8.66 -17.94
N VAL A 122 12.38 -8.96 -19.06
CA VAL A 122 12.66 -8.02 -20.16
C VAL A 122 12.20 -8.70 -21.44
N VAL A 123 11.61 -7.93 -22.34
CA VAL A 123 11.26 -8.36 -23.70
C VAL A 123 12.05 -7.47 -24.65
#